data_AF-A0A1H9ZCV7-F1
#
_entry.id   AF-A0A1H9ZCV7-F1
#
_cell.length_a   1.000
_cell.length_b   1.000
_cell.length_c   1.000
_cell.angle_alpha   90.00
_cell.angle_beta   90.00
_cell.angle_gamma   90.00
#
_symmetry.space_group_name_H-M   'P 1'
#
loop_
_entity.id
_entity.type
_entity.pdbx_description
1 polymer ?
#
loop_
_entity_poly.entity_id
_entity_poly.type
_entity_poly.pdbx_seq_one_letter_code
_entity_poly.pdbx_strand_id
1 'polypeptide(L)' 'MAKVRVRRDTNKLFVDFTFQGVRCREQTLLSDTAKNRKQLEMLIQRMEAKMLLGDFDYAEFFPGSKNVCVNR' A
#
# COMPACT_ATOMS: atom_id res chain seq x y z
N MET A 1 -8.11 -3.71 -6.19
CA MET A 1 -7.11 -4.79 -6.04
C MET A 1 -5.73 -4.19 -5.97
N ALA A 2 -5.14 -4.21 -4.77
CA ALA A 2 -3.81 -3.68 -4.53
C ALA A 2 -2.73 -4.67 -4.99
N LYS A 3 -1.58 -4.17 -5.45
CA LYS A 3 -0.46 -5.01 -5.91
C LYS A 3 0.86 -4.55 -5.31
N VAL A 4 1.67 -5.50 -4.83
CA VAL A 4 3.07 -5.26 -4.48
C VAL A 4 3.92 -5.30 -5.74
N ARG A 5 4.75 -4.27 -5.95
CA ARG A 5 5.70 -4.20 -7.06
C ARG A 5 7.08 -3.80 -6.54
N VAL A 6 8.09 -4.06 -7.36
CA VAL A 6 9.49 -3.72 -7.07
C VAL A 6 9.89 -2.55 -7.92
N ARG A 7 10.54 -1.56 -7.32
CA ARG A 7 11.15 -0.44 -8.02
C ARG A 7 12.53 -0.88 -8.51
N ARG A 8 12.73 -0.92 -9.82
CA ARG A 8 13.96 -1.42 -10.46
C ARG A 8 15.21 -0.62 -10.06
N ASP A 9 15.06 0.68 -9.83
CA ASP A 9 16.20 1.56 -9.51
C ASP A 9 16.75 1.33 -8.11
N THR A 10 15.88 1.01 -7.14
CA THR A 10 16.24 0.93 -5.71
C THR A 10 16.09 -0.46 -5.12
N ASN A 11 15.57 -1.44 -5.88
CA ASN A 11 15.16 -2.76 -5.40
C ASN A 11 14.22 -2.70 -4.17
N LYS A 12 13.45 -1.62 -4.05
CA LYS A 12 12.50 -1.44 -2.94
C LYS A 12 11.09 -1.80 -3.38
N LEU A 13 10.33 -2.35 -2.45
CA LEU A 13 8.93 -2.69 -2.65
C LEU A 13 8.07 -1.44 -2.55
N PHE A 14 7.00 -1.41 -3.33
CA PHE A 14 5.97 -0.40 -3.24
C PHE A 14 4.60 -1.05 -3.49
N VAL A 15 3.57 -0.45 -2.90
CA VAL A 15 2.18 -0.89 -3.04
C VAL A 15 1.48 0.05 -4.03
N ASP A 16 0.86 -0.52 -5.06
CA ASP A 16 0.08 0.21 -6.07
C ASP A 16 -1.36 -0.25 -5.98
N PHE A 17 -2.26 0.67 -5.61
CA PHE A 17 -3.67 0.38 -5.43
C PHE A 17 -4.53 1.59 -5.81
N THR A 18 -5.82 1.35 -5.98
CA THR A 18 -6.81 2.41 -6.24
C THR A 18 -7.82 2.38 -5.11
N PHE A 19 -8.06 3.52 -4.49
CA PHE A 19 -9.06 3.70 -3.44
C PHE A 19 -9.89 4.94 -3.78
N GLN A 20 -11.22 4.82 -3.75
CA GLN A 20 -12.17 5.91 -4.10
C GLN A 20 -11.87 6.62 -5.44
N GLY A 21 -11.41 5.87 -6.45
CA GLY A 21 -11.08 6.44 -7.76
C GLY A 21 -9.70 7.12 -7.84
N VAL A 22 -8.99 7.26 -6.71
CA VAL A 22 -7.63 7.81 -6.65
C VAL A 22 -6.60 6.69 -6.65
N ARG A 23 -5.64 6.78 -7.57
CA ARG A 23 -4.52 5.84 -7.62
C ARG A 23 -3.47 6.23 -6.58
N CYS A 24 -3.28 5.34 -5.61
CA CYS A 24 -2.35 5.49 -4.51
C CYS A 24 -1.13 4.60 -4.75
N ARG A 25 0.07 5.21 -4.77
CA ARG A 25 1.34 4.49 -4.90
C ARG A 25 2.18 4.76 -3.66
N GLU A 26 2.24 3.76 -2.78
CA GLU A 26 2.96 3.84 -1.52
C GLU A 26 4.33 3.20 -1.60
N GLN A 27 5.36 4.03 -1.47
CA GLN A 27 6.73 3.56 -1.45
C GLN A 27 7.09 3.04 -0.07
N THR A 28 7.79 1.91 -0.02
CA THR A 28 8.28 1.35 1.24
C THR A 28 9.80 1.40 1.27
N LEU A 29 10.36 1.29 2.48
CA LEU A 29 11.80 1.13 2.68
C LEU A 29 12.25 -0.34 2.58
N LEU A 30 11.32 -1.26 2.33
CA LEU A 30 11.58 -2.70 2.32
C LEU A 30 12.22 -3.13 1.01
N SER A 31 13.33 -3.85 1.09
CA SER A 31 13.96 -4.48 -0.07
C SER A 31 13.15 -5.66 -0.60
N ASP A 32 13.34 -6.00 -1.87
CA ASP A 32 12.68 -7.14 -2.51
C ASP A 32 13.17 -8.49 -1.94
N THR A 33 12.47 -8.97 -0.91
CA THR A 33 12.70 -10.29 -0.30
C THR A 33 11.37 -11.00 -0.11
N ALA A 34 11.37 -12.34 -0.14
CA ALA A 34 10.16 -13.13 0.04
C ALA A 34 9.44 -12.82 1.36
N LYS A 35 10.20 -12.57 2.43
CA LYS A 35 9.65 -12.17 3.74
C LYS A 35 8.93 -10.83 3.66
N ASN A 36 9.57 -9.81 3.08
CA ASN A 36 8.99 -8.47 2.97
C ASN A 36 7.79 -8.44 2.02
N ARG A 37 7.83 -9.20 0.93
CA ARG A 37 6.68 -9.38 0.03
C ARG A 37 5.49 -9.96 0.76
N LYS A 38 5.69 -11.06 1.50
CA LYS A 38 4.62 -11.69 2.28
C LYS A 38 4.05 -10.74 3.33
N GLN A 39 4.88 -9.92 3.97
CA GLN A 39 4.41 -8.89 4.90
C GLN A 39 3.52 -7.84 4.20
N LEU A 40 3.92 -7.35 3.03
CA LEU A 40 3.11 -6.40 2.27
C LEU A 40 1.83 -7.03 1.70
N GLU A 41 1.87 -8.29 1.28
CA GLU A 41 0.68 -9.03 0.85
C GLU A 41 -0.33 -9.18 1.99
N MET A 42 0.11 -9.53 3.20
CA MET A 42 -0.76 -9.58 4.38
C MET A 42 -1.34 -8.20 4.72
N LEU A 43 -0.54 -7.14 4.60
CA LEU A 43 -1.01 -5.77 4.79
C LEU A 43 -2.09 -5.43 3.76
N ILE A 44 -1.86 -5.72 2.47
CA ILE A 44 -2.83 -5.55 1.39
C ILE A 44 -4.14 -6.29 1.67
N GLN A 45 -4.07 -7.57 2.10
CA GLN A 45 -5.26 -8.34 2.42
C GLN A 45 -6.08 -7.70 3.54
N ARG A 46 -5.42 -7.18 4.58
CA ARG A 46 -6.09 -6.45 5.66
C ARG A 46 -6.73 -5.15 5.17
N MET A 47 -6.04 -4.40 4.32
CA MET A 47 -6.59 -3.18 3.71
C MET A 47 -7.82 -3.51 2.85
N GLU A 48 -7.75 -4.53 2.00
CA GLU A 48 -8.86 -4.94 1.13
C GLU A 48 -10.08 -5.40 1.94
N ALA A 49 -9.87 -6.14 3.04
CA ALA A 49 -10.93 -6.50 3.97
C ALA A 49 -11.60 -5.26 4.59
N LYS A 50 -10.80 -4.28 5.06
CA LYS A 50 -11.35 -3.02 5.60
C LYS A 50 -12.06 -2.19 4.52
N MET A 51 -11.55 -2.16 3.29
CA MET A 51 -12.18 -1.44 2.17
C MET A 51 -13.55 -2.04 1.84
N LEU A 52 -13.65 -3.37 1.89
CA LEU A 52 -14.90 -4.09 1.68
C LEU A 52 -15.92 -3.81 2.79
N LEU A 53 -15.46 -3.67 4.04
CA LEU A 53 -16.29 -3.30 5.19
C LEU A 53 -16.66 -1.80 5.22
N GLY A 54 -16.05 -0.98 4.36
CA GLY A 54 -16.23 0.48 4.37
C GLY A 54 -15.50 1.20 5.51
N ASP A 55 -14.63 0.49 6.25
CA ASP A 55 -13.89 0.98 7.42
C ASP A 55 -12.39 1.15 7.13
N PHE A 56 -12.05 1.40 5.86
CA PHE A 56 -10.66 1.58 5.48
C PHE A 56 -10.20 3.02 5.73
N ASP A 57 -9.37 3.21 6.76
CA ASP A 57 -8.66 4.46 7.00
C ASP A 57 -7.25 4.42 6.41
N TYR A 58 -7.02 5.21 5.37
CA TYR A 58 -5.71 5.32 4.72
C TYR A 58 -4.60 5.77 5.68
N ALA A 59 -4.91 6.70 6.60
CA ALA A 59 -3.93 7.29 7.51
C ALA A 59 -3.45 6.29 8.56
N GLU A 60 -4.26 5.29 8.90
CA GLU A 60 -3.92 4.20 9.82
C GLU A 60 -2.83 3.28 9.23
N PHE A 61 -2.92 2.97 7.93
CA PHE A 61 -1.96 2.08 7.27
C PHE A 61 -0.70 2.79 6.78
N PHE A 62 -0.81 4.08 6.40
CA PHE A 62 0.30 4.86 5.86
C PHE A 62 0.45 6.21 6.58
N PRO A 63 0.78 6.21 7.88
CA PRO A 63 0.99 7.44 8.64
C PRO A 63 2.22 8.19 8.07
N GLY A 64 1.98 9.35 7.45
CA GLY A 64 3.03 10.17 6.85
C GLY A 64 3.19 10.02 5.33
N SER A 65 2.32 9.27 4.66
CA SER A 65 2.30 9.33 3.19
C SER A 65 1.83 10.69 2.68
N LYS A 66 2.49 11.19 1.63
CA LYS A 66 2.06 12.39 0.89
C LYS A 66 0.68 12.22 0.24
N ASN A 67 0.25 10.98 -0.03
CA ASN A 67 -1.06 10.71 -0.61
C ASN A 67 -2.21 10.93 0.40
N VAL A 68 -1.91 11.04 1.71
CA VAL A 68 -2.90 11.42 2.74
C VAL A 68 -3.51 12.80 2.44
N CYS A 69 -2.77 13.72 1.78
CA CYS A 69 -3.31 15.05 1.48
C CYS A 69 -4.24 15.07 0.25
N VAL A 70 -4.29 14.00 -0.55
CA VAL A 70 -5.09 13.91 -1.77
C VAL A 70 -6.44 13.21 -1.50
N ASN A 71 -6.50 12.37 -0.48
CA ASN A 71 -7.70 11.62 -0.08
C ASN A 71 -8.44 12.25 1.12
N ARG A 72 -8.24 13.55 1.39
CA ARG A 72 -8.89 14.28 2.48
C ARG A 72 -9.95 15.24 1.97
#